data_AF-A0A1R1M2C6-F1
#
_entry.id   AF-A0A1R1M2C6-F1
#
_cell.length_a   1.000
_cell.length_b   1.000
_cell.length_c   1.000
_cell.angle_alpha   90.00
_cell.angle_beta   90.00
_cell.angle_gamma   90.00
#
_symmetry.space_group_name_H-M   'P 1'
#
loop_
_entity.id
_entity.type
_entity.pdbx_description
1 polymer ?
#
loop_
_entity_poly.entity_id
_entity_poly.type
_entity_poly.pdbx_seq_one_letter_code
_entity_poly.pdbx_strand_id
1 'polypeptide(L)'
;MQDGETQYDLALLNKAVVSFGGAFEAAEILFEERLISSTISINHLTGSSIVLAKSLYEDGQTDLCRTIMQSVRTRIHGRLTDESPNTAFGKYAAECLSILDKTYLKLFSTHQDPVLSTSELSNKTILDESFGQTVH
;
A
#
# COMPACT_ATOMS: atom_id res chain seq x y z
N MET A 1 -7.01 -9.88 34.58
CA MET A 1 -6.35 -9.36 33.37
C MET A 1 -5.59 -10.54 32.79
N GLN A 2 -6.12 -11.15 31.73
CA GLN A 2 -5.43 -12.20 30.97
C GLN A 2 -5.18 -11.58 29.61
N ASP A 3 -3.95 -11.14 29.38
CA ASP A 3 -3.50 -10.75 28.05
C ASP A 3 -3.51 -12.00 27.18
N GLY A 4 -4.46 -12.04 26.25
CA GLY A 4 -4.58 -13.09 25.25
C GLY A 4 -3.49 -12.93 24.21
N GLU A 5 -2.27 -13.39 24.50
CA GLU A 5 -1.30 -13.64 23.45
C GLU A 5 -1.89 -14.70 22.52
N THR A 6 -2.27 -14.27 21.33
CA THR A 6 -2.67 -15.17 20.26
C THR A 6 -1.40 -15.90 19.84
N GLN A 7 -1.10 -17.05 20.44
CA GLN A 7 0.02 -17.89 20.02
C GLN A 7 -0.33 -18.46 18.64
N TYR A 8 0.15 -17.80 17.59
CA TYR A 8 0.11 -18.34 16.25
C TYR A 8 1.05 -19.55 16.17
N ASP A 9 0.55 -20.66 15.62
CA ASP A 9 1.40 -21.81 15.29
C ASP A 9 2.31 -21.42 14.12
N LEU A 10 3.62 -21.37 14.38
CA LEU A 10 4.65 -21.04 13.39
C LEU A 10 4.53 -21.89 12.11
N ALA A 11 4.05 -23.14 12.21
CA ALA A 11 3.82 -23.98 11.04
C ALA A 11 2.63 -23.51 10.19
N LEU A 12 1.58 -22.96 10.81
CA LEU A 12 0.46 -22.36 10.11
C LEU A 12 0.86 -21.04 9.43
N LEU A 13 1.68 -20.23 10.10
CA LEU A 13 2.20 -18.99 9.54
C LEU A 13 3.09 -19.23 8.32
N ASN A 14 4.01 -20.20 8.40
CA ASN A 14 4.82 -20.60 7.25
C ASN A 14 3.97 -21.10 6.07
N LYS A 15 2.95 -21.92 6.33
CA LYS A 15 2.01 -22.36 5.29
C LYS A 15 1.26 -21.19 4.66
N ALA A 16 0.86 -20.21 5.46
CA ALA A 16 0.21 -19.00 4.99
C ALA A 16 1.14 -18.20 4.06
N VAL A 17 2.37 -17.92 4.49
CA VAL A 17 3.38 -17.20 3.67
C VAL A 17 3.62 -17.90 2.33
N VAL A 18 3.82 -19.22 2.32
CA VAL A 18 4.03 -20.00 1.09
C VAL A 18 2.80 -19.92 0.16
N SER A 19 1.59 -20.11 0.72
CA SER A 19 0.36 -20.11 -0.07
C SER A 19 0.08 -18.74 -0.68
N PHE A 20 0.29 -17.67 0.08
CA PHE A 20 0.09 -16.30 -0.39
C PHE A 20 1.21 -15.83 -1.32
N GLY A 21 2.43 -16.34 -1.15
CA GLY A 21 3.53 -16.15 -2.10
C GLY A 21 3.17 -16.69 -3.49
N GLY A 22 2.70 -17.94 -3.57
CA GLY A 22 2.27 -18.52 -4.85
C GLY A 22 1.07 -17.80 -5.47
N ALA A 23 0.10 -17.36 -4.65
CA ALA A 23 -1.03 -16.56 -5.14
C ALA A 23 -0.58 -15.19 -5.67
N PHE A 24 0.39 -14.57 -5.01
CA PHE A 24 0.99 -13.30 -5.43
C PHE A 24 1.72 -13.45 -6.78
N GLU A 25 2.59 -14.45 -6.93
CA GLU A 25 3.29 -14.74 -8.18
C GLU A 25 2.31 -14.99 -9.34
N ALA A 26 1.26 -15.77 -9.10
CA ALA A 26 0.22 -16.00 -10.11
C ALA A 26 -0.50 -14.70 -10.50
N ALA A 27 -0.78 -13.83 -9.53
CA ALA A 27 -1.40 -12.54 -9.79
C ALA A 27 -0.48 -11.58 -10.56
N GLU A 28 0.83 -11.61 -10.30
CA GLU A 28 1.83 -10.87 -11.09
C GLU A 28 1.81 -11.33 -12.55
N ILE A 29 1.83 -12.64 -12.81
CA ILE A 29 1.76 -13.19 -14.17
C ILE A 29 0.48 -12.72 -14.86
N LEU A 30 -0.69 -12.82 -14.21
CA LEU A 30 -1.97 -12.37 -14.78
C LEU A 30 -1.97 -10.86 -15.10
N PHE A 31 -1.28 -10.06 -14.30
CA PHE A 31 -1.19 -8.61 -14.47
C PHE A 31 -0.26 -8.22 -15.63
N GLU A 32 0.95 -8.79 -15.69
CA GLU A 32 1.96 -8.48 -16.70
C GLU A 32 1.56 -9.02 -18.08
N GLU A 33 1.10 -10.28 -18.14
CA GLU A 33 0.77 -10.96 -19.39
C GLU A 33 -0.61 -10.59 -19.95
N ARG A 34 -1.41 -9.81 -19.20
CA ARG A 34 -2.76 -9.36 -19.59
C ARG A 34 -3.69 -10.51 -20.01
N LEU A 35 -3.57 -11.65 -19.33
CA LEU A 35 -4.34 -12.87 -19.62
C LEU A 35 -5.84 -12.74 -19.29
N ILE A 36 -6.18 -11.75 -18.47
CA ILE A 36 -7.54 -11.41 -18.06
C ILE A 36 -7.73 -9.89 -18.13
N SER A 37 -8.96 -9.41 -17.92
CA SER A 37 -9.23 -7.98 -17.96
C SER A 37 -8.38 -7.21 -16.93
N SER A 38 -7.91 -6.01 -17.29
CA SER A 38 -7.05 -5.19 -16.44
C SER A 38 -7.65 -4.89 -15.06
N THR A 39 -8.98 -4.81 -14.97
CA THR A 39 -9.71 -4.60 -13.71
C THR A 39 -9.72 -5.84 -12.81
N ILE A 40 -9.77 -7.04 -13.39
CA ILE A 40 -9.73 -8.28 -12.62
C ILE A 40 -8.28 -8.57 -12.20
N SER A 41 -7.30 -8.35 -13.09
CA SER A 41 -5.88 -8.58 -12.76
C SER A 41 -5.39 -7.66 -11.64
N ILE A 42 -5.73 -6.37 -11.68
CA ILE A 42 -5.33 -5.44 -10.61
C ILE A 42 -5.97 -5.78 -9.26
N ASN A 43 -7.21 -6.30 -9.27
CA ASN A 43 -7.87 -6.76 -8.05
C ASN A 43 -7.16 -7.99 -7.47
N HIS A 44 -6.79 -8.97 -8.31
CA HIS A 44 -6.02 -10.13 -7.85
C HIS A 44 -4.64 -9.75 -7.31
N LEU A 45 -3.93 -8.86 -8.00
CA LEU A 45 -2.61 -8.38 -7.57
C LEU A 45 -2.70 -7.65 -6.23
N THR A 46 -3.66 -6.75 -6.10
CA THR A 46 -3.90 -5.98 -4.87
C THR A 46 -4.28 -6.90 -3.71
N GLY A 47 -5.27 -7.79 -3.91
CA GLY A 47 -5.71 -8.71 -2.87
C GLY A 47 -4.61 -9.66 -2.39
N SER A 48 -3.92 -10.32 -3.33
CA SER A 48 -2.87 -11.29 -2.99
C SER A 48 -1.68 -10.63 -2.29
N SER A 49 -1.28 -9.44 -2.74
CA SER A 49 -0.19 -8.68 -2.11
C SER A 49 -0.51 -8.24 -0.69
N ILE A 50 -1.75 -7.82 -0.40
CA ILE A 50 -2.17 -7.42 0.95
C ILE A 50 -2.11 -8.61 1.90
N VAL A 51 -2.59 -9.76 1.46
CA VAL A 51 -2.63 -10.96 2.30
C VAL A 51 -1.21 -11.47 2.54
N LEU A 52 -0.36 -11.52 1.51
CA LEU A 52 1.05 -11.85 1.65
C LEU A 52 1.78 -10.87 2.58
N ALA A 53 1.60 -9.56 2.39
CA ALA A 53 2.23 -8.53 3.20
C ALA A 53 1.86 -8.68 4.69
N LYS A 54 0.59 -8.96 5.01
CA LYS A 54 0.16 -9.21 6.38
C LYS A 54 0.82 -10.44 6.99
N SER A 55 0.88 -11.57 6.27
CA SER A 55 1.53 -12.78 6.77
C SER A 55 3.04 -12.59 6.95
N LEU A 56 3.70 -11.85 6.06
CA LEU A 56 5.11 -11.48 6.22
C LEU A 56 5.33 -10.58 7.43
N TYR A 57 4.44 -9.61 7.65
CA TYR A 57 4.50 -8.73 8.82
C TYR A 57 4.33 -9.52 10.13
N GLU A 58 3.36 -10.43 10.19
CA GLU A 58 3.12 -11.32 11.34
C GLU A 58 4.30 -12.28 11.59
N ASP A 59 5.02 -12.69 10.54
CA ASP A 59 6.23 -13.51 10.62
C ASP A 59 7.50 -12.69 10.95
N GLY A 60 7.36 -11.39 11.19
CA GLY A 60 8.46 -10.48 11.52
C GLY A 60 9.31 -10.05 10.31
N GLN A 61 8.96 -10.50 9.09
CA GLN A 61 9.62 -10.15 7.83
C GLN A 61 9.20 -8.75 7.33
N THR A 62 9.41 -7.75 8.17
CA THR A 62 8.95 -6.37 7.99
C THR A 62 9.51 -5.73 6.70
N ASP A 63 10.79 -5.98 6.38
CA ASP A 63 11.42 -5.45 5.17
C ASP A 63 10.80 -6.04 3.90
N LEU A 64 10.61 -7.36 3.86
CA LEU A 64 9.98 -8.03 2.72
C LEU A 64 8.53 -7.57 2.55
N CYS A 65 7.80 -7.38 3.66
CA CYS A 65 6.48 -6.77 3.64
C CYS A 65 6.49 -5.38 2.97
N ARG A 66 7.43 -4.49 3.34
CA ARG A 66 7.55 -3.16 2.71
C ARG A 66 7.84 -3.27 1.22
N THR A 67 8.78 -4.14 0.83
CA THR A 67 9.17 -4.36 -0.57
C THR A 67 7.98 -4.81 -1.41
N ILE A 68 7.20 -5.80 -0.95
CA ILE A 68 6.01 -6.29 -1.67
C ILE A 68 5.00 -5.16 -1.88
N MET A 69 4.67 -4.42 -0.81
CA MET A 69 3.68 -3.34 -0.90
C MET A 69 4.11 -2.21 -1.84
N GLN A 70 5.39 -1.79 -1.75
CA GLN A 70 5.94 -0.74 -2.61
C GLN A 70 6.05 -1.18 -4.08
N SER A 71 6.46 -2.42 -4.33
CA SER A 71 6.56 -2.99 -5.67
C SER A 71 5.20 -2.99 -6.38
N VAL A 72 4.15 -3.50 -5.72
CA VAL A 72 2.80 -3.55 -6.29
C VAL A 72 2.24 -2.16 -6.54
N ARG A 73 2.42 -1.25 -5.59
CA ARG A 73 2.03 0.16 -5.76
C ARG A 73 2.69 0.77 -6.99
N THR A 74 3.97 0.52 -7.20
CA THR A 74 4.74 1.04 -8.35
C THR A 74 4.23 0.47 -9.67
N ARG A 75 3.97 -0.84 -9.74
CA ARG A 75 3.42 -1.48 -10.95
C ARG A 75 2.04 -0.95 -11.32
N ILE A 76 1.14 -0.84 -10.34
CA ILE A 76 -0.19 -0.29 -10.56
C ILE A 76 -0.10 1.15 -11.05
N HIS A 77 0.79 1.96 -10.45
CA HIS A 77 1.00 3.34 -10.89
C HIS A 77 1.55 3.42 -12.32
N GLY A 78 2.53 2.60 -12.68
CA GLY A 78 3.06 2.52 -14.04
C GLY A 78 1.98 2.14 -15.06
N ARG A 79 1.11 1.21 -14.71
CA ARG A 79 -0.03 0.84 -15.56
C ARG A 79 -1.06 1.97 -15.69
N LEU A 80 -1.30 2.70 -14.61
CA LEU A 80 -2.17 3.87 -14.62
C LEU A 80 -1.58 5.04 -15.43
N THR A 81 -0.27 5.13 -15.58
CA THR A 81 0.33 6.11 -16.50
C THR A 81 0.19 5.71 -17.96
N ASP A 82 0.16 4.41 -18.25
CA ASP A 82 -0.05 3.88 -19.61
C ASP A 82 -1.52 3.99 -20.06
N GLU A 83 -2.47 3.93 -19.11
CA GLU A 83 -3.91 3.93 -19.37
C GLU A 83 -4.57 5.24 -18.89
N SER A 84 -5.54 5.79 -19.62
CA SER A 84 -6.12 7.09 -19.22
C SER A 84 -6.84 7.02 -17.86
N PRO A 85 -6.63 7.98 -16.93
CA PRO A 85 -7.23 7.97 -15.59
C PRO A 85 -8.76 7.94 -15.57
N ASN A 86 -9.40 8.45 -16.64
CA ASN A 86 -10.86 8.55 -16.75
C ASN A 86 -11.52 7.25 -17.27
N THR A 87 -10.75 6.19 -17.47
CA THR A 87 -11.27 4.87 -17.84
C THR A 87 -11.84 4.12 -16.63
N ALA A 88 -12.60 3.05 -16.88
CA ALA A 88 -13.00 2.13 -15.82
C ALA A 88 -11.77 1.60 -15.06
N PHE A 89 -10.71 1.22 -15.78
CA PHE A 89 -9.45 0.80 -15.18
C PHE A 89 -8.86 1.88 -14.27
N GLY A 90 -8.79 3.14 -14.71
CA GLY A 90 -8.22 4.23 -13.91
C GLY A 90 -8.91 4.43 -12.57
N LYS A 91 -10.24 4.31 -12.53
CA LYS A 91 -11.03 4.36 -11.29
C LYS A 91 -10.70 3.19 -10.35
N TYR A 92 -10.66 1.96 -10.88
CA TYR A 92 -10.32 0.77 -10.08
C TYR A 92 -8.87 0.80 -9.59
N ALA A 93 -7.93 1.29 -10.41
CA ALA A 93 -6.53 1.43 -10.03
C ALA A 93 -6.36 2.43 -8.89
N ALA A 94 -7.04 3.58 -8.95
CA ALA A 94 -7.03 4.55 -7.86
C ALA A 94 -7.59 3.97 -6.55
N GLU A 95 -8.66 3.18 -6.63
CA GLU A 95 -9.22 2.49 -5.46
C GLU A 95 -8.23 1.47 -4.87
N CYS A 96 -7.61 0.64 -5.73
CA CYS A 96 -6.60 -0.33 -5.31
C CYS A 96 -5.39 0.34 -4.64
N LEU A 97 -4.88 1.43 -5.21
CA LEU A 97 -3.81 2.22 -4.61
C LEU A 97 -4.20 2.77 -3.24
N SER A 98 -5.43 3.29 -3.09
CA SER A 98 -5.93 3.76 -1.79
C SER A 98 -5.97 2.64 -0.75
N ILE A 99 -6.36 1.42 -1.14
CA ILE A 99 -6.40 0.26 -0.24
C ILE A 99 -4.99 -0.16 0.16
N LEU A 100 -4.04 -0.17 -0.77
CA LEU A 100 -2.63 -0.46 -0.49
C LEU A 100 -2.04 0.56 0.50
N ASP A 101 -2.24 1.86 0.25
CA ASP A 101 -1.74 2.93 1.12
C ASP A 101 -2.34 2.83 2.54
N LYS A 102 -3.65 2.58 2.64
CA LYS A 102 -4.32 2.37 3.95
C LYS A 102 -3.79 1.14 4.67
N THR A 103 -3.51 0.06 3.94
CA THR A 103 -2.95 -1.17 4.51
C THR A 103 -1.52 -0.93 5.00
N TYR A 104 -0.71 -0.20 4.24
CA TYR A 104 0.67 0.13 4.60
C TYR A 104 0.69 0.94 5.89
N LEU A 105 -0.14 1.97 5.98
CA LEU A 105 -0.29 2.76 7.21
C LEU A 105 -0.72 1.88 8.39
N LYS A 106 -1.71 0.99 8.21
CA LYS A 106 -2.13 0.09 9.30
C LYS A 106 -1.02 -0.83 9.82
N LEU A 107 -0.16 -1.33 8.92
CA LEU A 107 0.94 -2.22 9.31
C LEU A 107 2.09 -1.45 9.95
N PHE A 108 2.40 -0.24 9.48
CA PHE A 108 3.63 0.45 9.87
C PHE A 108 3.44 1.72 10.72
N SER A 109 2.20 2.19 10.95
CA SER A 109 1.93 3.39 11.75
C SER A 109 1.83 3.13 13.26
N THR A 110 1.79 1.88 13.71
CA THR A 110 1.78 1.52 15.16
C THR A 110 3.16 1.31 15.78
N HIS A 111 4.24 1.56 15.03
CA HIS A 111 5.59 1.72 15.57
C HIS A 111 6.06 3.17 15.38
N GLN A 112 5.40 4.10 16.08
CA GLN A 112 6.05 5.35 16.45
C GLN A 112 7.02 5.03 17.60
N ASP A 113 8.30 4.87 17.27
CA ASP A 113 9.35 5.25 18.21
C ASP A 113 9.12 6.72 18.63
N PRO A 114 9.23 7.07 19.92
CA PRO A 114 8.84 8.38 20.42
C PRO A 114 9.96 9.40 20.21
N VAL A 115 10.44 9.63 18.98
CA VAL A 115 11.20 10.83 18.62
C VAL A 115 11.00 11.17 17.15
N LEU A 116 9.91 11.86 16.83
CA LEU A 116 9.95 12.90 15.80
C LEU A 116 8.97 14.00 16.22
N SER A 117 9.58 14.97 16.89
CA SER A 117 8.97 16.21 17.34
C SER A 117 8.31 16.91 16.16
N THR A 118 7.06 17.28 16.39
CA THR A 118 6.23 18.25 15.67
C THR A 118 7.04 19.45 15.14
N SER A 119 7.32 19.49 13.84
CA SER A 119 7.75 20.75 13.21
C SER A 119 7.37 20.98 11.74
N GLU A 120 6.55 20.14 11.08
CA GLU A 120 6.20 20.38 9.66
C GLU A 120 4.69 20.29 9.35
N LEU A 121 3.87 20.61 10.34
CA LEU A 121 2.43 20.89 10.15
C LEU A 121 2.11 22.34 10.51
N SER A 122 2.81 23.29 9.88
CA SER A 122 2.31 24.65 9.69
C SER A 122 3.11 25.35 8.61
N ASN A 123 2.56 25.45 7.40
CA ASN A 123 2.13 26.76 6.94
C ASN A 123 1.18 26.65 5.75
N LYS A 124 -0.01 27.18 6.01
CA LYS A 124 -1.17 27.30 5.15
C LYS A 124 -0.87 28.19 3.95
N THR A 125 -1.40 27.76 2.81
CA THR A 125 -1.90 28.61 1.73
C THR A 125 -2.81 29.72 2.28
N ILE A 126 -2.41 31.00 2.15
CA ILE A 126 -3.31 32.15 1.89
C ILE A 126 -2.49 33.21 1.13
N LEU A 127 -2.64 33.27 -0.19
CA LEU A 127 -2.36 34.45 -0.99
C LEU A 127 -3.73 34.98 -1.42
N ASP A 128 -4.25 36.00 -0.73
CA ASP A 128 -5.05 37.02 -1.41
C ASP A 128 -5.09 38.35 -0.63
N GLU A 129 -4.81 39.41 -1.38
CA GLU A 129 -5.15 40.83 -1.24
C GLU A 129 -5.14 41.55 0.12
N SER A 130 -4.26 42.57 0.26
CA SER A 130 -4.67 43.99 0.28
C SER A 130 -3.69 44.98 0.97
N PHE A 131 -3.32 46.02 0.22
CA PHE A 131 -2.97 47.40 0.63
C PHE A 131 -1.65 47.72 1.39
N GLY A 132 -0.87 48.64 0.79
CA GLY A 132 -0.08 49.64 1.55
C GLY A 132 1.28 50.03 0.96
N GLN A 133 1.36 51.24 0.40
CA GLN A 133 2.57 52.00 -0.01
C GLN A 133 3.67 52.02 1.09
N THR A 134 4.96 52.33 0.88
CA THR A 134 5.56 53.55 0.30
C THR A 134 7.12 53.49 0.41
N VAL A 135 7.85 54.22 -0.48
CA VAL A 135 9.26 54.75 -0.42
C VAL A 135 10.42 53.79 -0.08
N HIS A 136 11.49 53.67 -0.87
CA HIS A 136 12.40 54.71 -1.37
C HIS A 136 13.09 54.34 -2.69
#